data_AF-A0A1I6YE94-F1
#
_entry.id   AF-A0A1I6YE94-F1
#
_cell.length_a   1.000
_cell.length_b   1.000
_cell.length_c   1.000
_cell.angle_alpha   90.00
_cell.angle_beta   90.00
_cell.angle_gamma   90.00
#
_symmetry.space_group_name_H-M   'P 1'
#
loop_
_entity.id
_entity.type
_entity.pdbx_description
1 polymer ?
#
loop_
_entity_poly.entity_id
_entity_poly.type
_entity_poly.pdbx_seq_one_letter_code
_entity_poly.pdbx_strand_id
1 'polypeptide(L)'
;MNKRYQTGIFQLIFFISISFSCTESGDIDPDDPSDPDTELDFDYTYSDVKQGYTMDIDGVTVSDVAETLNSLESNRALIVNFSRGNDFLFGGISWIPLEAGNYETGHNLGQGQGTLGNDLFMVAFVKKDGEKYYAYSSHEYGFNEDRKIPGSFCKVKIRTLEGKQTSYRLFGQTVSQFIGVVEGQFAGTFKTPEGKEVKVTNGQFRIENTIPDGAEVLN
;
A
#
# COMPACT_ATOMS: atom_id res chain seq x y z
N MET A 1 -39.59 27.64 -62.30
CA MET A 1 -39.04 26.77 -63.37
C MET A 1 -37.72 26.19 -62.93
N ASN A 2 -37.66 24.86 -62.84
CA ASN A 2 -36.54 23.94 -63.05
C ASN A 2 -35.10 24.23 -62.55
N LYS A 3 -34.73 23.45 -61.50
CA LYS A 3 -33.63 22.46 -61.42
C LYS A 3 -32.19 22.84 -61.85
N ARG A 4 -31.24 22.66 -60.92
CA ARG A 4 -30.13 21.65 -60.87
C ARG A 4 -29.05 22.14 -59.88
N TYR A 5 -28.95 21.59 -58.66
CA TYR A 5 -28.21 20.38 -58.21
C TYR A 5 -26.68 20.40 -58.36
N GLN A 6 -26.04 20.30 -57.19
CA GLN A 6 -24.73 19.70 -56.86
C GLN A 6 -23.47 20.34 -57.44
N THR A 7 -22.52 20.71 -56.57
CA THR A 7 -21.32 19.91 -56.25
C THR A 7 -20.49 20.61 -55.17
N GLY A 8 -20.05 19.88 -54.14
CA GLY A 8 -18.75 20.14 -53.49
C GLY A 8 -18.78 20.50 -52.00
N ILE A 9 -19.01 19.50 -51.15
CA ILE A 9 -18.54 19.48 -49.75
C ILE A 9 -17.03 19.25 -49.79
N PHE A 10 -16.21 20.22 -49.38
CA PHE A 10 -14.83 20.01 -48.93
C PHE A 10 -14.37 21.24 -48.13
N GLN A 11 -13.90 21.00 -46.89
CA GLN A 11 -12.97 21.85 -46.10
C GLN A 11 -13.54 23.16 -45.51
N LEU A 12 -13.29 23.56 -44.26
CA LEU A 12 -12.44 23.03 -43.19
C LEU A 12 -12.87 23.68 -41.86
N ILE A 13 -13.26 22.83 -40.93
CA ILE A 13 -13.05 22.87 -39.48
C ILE A 13 -12.18 24.04 -38.97
N PHE A 14 -12.73 24.88 -38.09
CA PHE A 14 -11.93 25.52 -37.04
C PHE A 14 -12.82 25.82 -35.81
N PHE A 15 -12.61 25.02 -34.75
CA PHE A 15 -12.77 25.33 -33.32
C PHE A 15 -14.14 25.88 -32.88
N ILE A 16 -14.93 25.19 -32.07
CA ILE A 16 -14.68 24.95 -30.64
C ILE A 16 -15.61 23.80 -30.22
N SER A 17 -15.06 22.60 -30.03
CA SER A 17 -15.68 21.55 -29.23
C SER A 17 -15.02 21.61 -27.86
N ILE A 18 -15.76 22.14 -26.89
CA ILE A 18 -15.47 21.99 -25.46
C ILE A 18 -15.68 20.51 -25.16
N SER A 19 -14.62 19.72 -25.34
CA SER A 19 -14.60 18.35 -24.88
C SER A 19 -14.55 18.40 -23.36
N PHE A 20 -15.69 18.08 -22.74
CA PHE A 20 -15.73 17.53 -21.41
C PHE A 20 -14.75 16.35 -21.37
N SER A 21 -13.60 16.54 -20.75
CA SER A 21 -12.77 15.44 -20.30
C SER A 21 -13.42 14.85 -19.05
N CYS A 22 -14.55 14.16 -19.23
CA CYS A 22 -14.84 13.01 -18.39
C CYS A 22 -13.74 12.00 -18.71
N THR A 23 -12.65 12.00 -17.94
CA THR A 23 -11.90 10.77 -17.78
C THR A 23 -12.86 9.80 -17.11
N GLU A 24 -13.43 8.90 -17.90
CA GLU A 24 -13.91 7.61 -17.40
C GLU A 24 -12.79 7.07 -16.52
N SER A 25 -12.98 7.11 -15.19
CA SER A 25 -12.23 6.25 -14.30
C SER A 25 -12.65 4.84 -14.67
N GLY A 26 -11.93 4.23 -15.62
CA GLY A 26 -12.07 2.81 -15.89
C GLY A 26 -11.94 2.10 -14.55
N ASP A 27 -12.95 1.31 -14.21
CA ASP A 27 -12.85 0.35 -13.12
C ASP A 27 -11.61 -0.49 -13.40
N ILE A 28 -10.55 -0.25 -12.63
CA ILE A 28 -9.38 -1.11 -12.61
C ILE A 28 -9.90 -2.43 -12.05
N ASP A 29 -9.88 -3.46 -12.91
CA ASP A 29 -10.21 -4.82 -12.53
C ASP A 29 -9.24 -5.24 -11.41
N PRO A 30 -9.73 -5.59 -10.21
CA PRO A 30 -8.86 -6.03 -9.12
C PRO A 30 -8.12 -7.34 -9.43
N ASP A 31 -8.47 -8.04 -10.50
CA ASP A 31 -7.79 -9.24 -11.00
C ASP A 31 -6.74 -8.95 -12.09
N ASP A 32 -6.52 -7.68 -12.48
CA ASP A 32 -5.46 -7.34 -13.44
C ASP A 32 -4.09 -7.52 -12.73
N PRO A 33 -3.19 -8.38 -13.24
CA PRO A 33 -1.84 -8.50 -12.68
C PRO A 33 -1.17 -7.14 -12.71
N SER A 34 -1.03 -6.55 -11.52
CA SER A 34 -0.37 -5.27 -11.22
C SER A 34 0.55 -4.78 -12.34
N ASP A 35 0.16 -3.69 -12.99
CA ASP A 35 0.93 -3.06 -14.05
C ASP A 35 2.36 -2.79 -13.55
N PRO A 36 3.39 -3.46 -14.12
CA PRO A 36 4.78 -3.31 -13.70
C PRO A 36 5.31 -1.87 -13.88
N ASP A 37 4.58 -1.00 -14.59
CA ASP A 37 4.91 0.41 -14.82
C ASP A 37 4.27 1.38 -13.79
N THR A 38 3.70 0.89 -12.69
CA THR A 38 3.31 1.76 -11.56
C THR A 38 4.51 2.18 -10.71
N GLU A 39 5.49 2.81 -11.35
CA GLU A 39 6.75 3.17 -10.75
C GLU A 39 6.59 4.32 -9.74
N LEU A 40 7.07 4.11 -8.51
CA LEU A 40 7.23 5.18 -7.53
C LEU A 40 8.45 6.03 -7.94
N ASP A 41 8.18 7.22 -8.44
CA ASP A 41 9.19 8.15 -8.97
C ASP A 41 9.84 9.00 -7.86
N PHE A 42 10.55 8.32 -6.95
CA PHE A 42 11.43 8.96 -5.98
C PHE A 42 12.54 8.02 -5.52
N ASP A 43 13.68 8.58 -5.14
CA ASP A 43 14.82 7.79 -4.68
C ASP A 43 14.62 7.24 -3.27
N TYR A 44 15.11 6.02 -3.04
CA TYR A 44 15.19 5.44 -1.72
C TYR A 44 16.44 5.94 -0.99
N THR A 45 16.25 6.44 0.23
CA THR A 45 17.31 7.07 1.03
C THR A 45 17.46 6.47 2.43
N TYR A 46 16.62 5.49 2.79
CA TYR A 46 16.51 4.91 4.13
C TYR A 46 17.47 3.74 4.41
N SER A 47 18.73 3.79 3.96
CA SER A 47 19.70 2.69 4.15
C SER A 47 20.37 2.67 5.53
N ASP A 48 20.46 3.83 6.19
CA ASP A 48 21.30 4.00 7.39
C ASP A 48 20.54 3.83 8.71
N VAL A 49 19.22 3.59 8.64
CA VAL A 49 18.33 3.40 9.80
C VAL A 49 17.97 1.93 9.92
N LYS A 50 18.09 1.36 11.13
CA LYS A 50 17.71 -0.06 11.34
C LYS A 50 16.20 -0.27 11.32
N GLN A 51 15.45 0.62 11.97
CA GLN A 51 14.00 0.51 12.10
C GLN A 51 13.40 1.91 12.04
N GLY A 52 12.69 2.21 10.96
CA GLY A 52 12.08 3.52 10.80
C GLY A 52 11.31 3.68 9.50
N TYR A 53 10.49 4.72 9.46
CA TYR A 53 9.83 5.18 8.25
C TYR A 53 9.89 6.71 8.15
N THR A 54 9.72 7.21 6.93
CA THR A 54 9.32 8.59 6.64
C THR A 54 8.18 8.58 5.64
N MET A 55 7.34 9.60 5.67
CA MET A 55 6.39 9.90 4.60
C MET A 55 5.93 11.36 4.70
N ASP A 56 5.45 11.92 3.60
CA ASP A 56 4.79 13.22 3.59
C ASP A 56 3.27 13.00 3.53
N ILE A 57 2.55 13.56 4.52
CA ILE A 57 1.08 13.55 4.55
C ILE A 57 0.60 14.98 4.28
N ASP A 58 -0.03 15.20 3.12
CA ASP A 58 -0.44 16.53 2.64
C ASP A 58 0.69 17.58 2.71
N GLY A 59 1.92 17.16 2.40
CA GLY A 59 3.11 18.03 2.41
C GLY A 59 3.77 18.22 3.78
N VAL A 60 3.29 17.55 4.82
CA VAL A 60 3.96 17.52 6.14
C VAL A 60 4.71 16.21 6.31
N THR A 61 6.04 16.30 6.41
CA THR A 61 6.90 15.14 6.68
C THR A 61 6.69 14.61 8.08
N VAL A 62 6.49 13.30 8.19
CA VAL A 62 6.39 12.55 9.45
C VAL A 62 7.33 11.36 9.38
N SER A 63 7.97 11.05 10.51
CA SER A 63 8.88 9.92 10.65
C SER A 63 8.85 9.42 12.09
N ASP A 64 9.05 8.11 12.25
CA ASP A 64 9.22 7.45 13.55
C ASP A 64 9.65 5.98 13.30
N VAL A 65 9.42 5.10 14.28
CA VAL A 65 9.70 3.67 14.22
C VAL A 65 8.72 2.91 13.30
N ALA A 66 9.30 2.04 12.47
CA ALA A 66 8.60 1.00 11.73
C ALA A 66 8.97 -0.37 12.29
N GLU A 67 8.01 -1.29 12.33
CA GLU A 67 8.21 -2.65 12.83
C GLU A 67 7.37 -3.67 12.04
N THR A 68 7.78 -4.94 12.10
CA THR A 68 7.00 -6.04 11.54
C THR A 68 6.06 -6.61 12.61
N LEU A 69 4.78 -6.80 12.29
CA LEU A 69 3.85 -7.50 13.17
C LEU A 69 3.70 -8.96 12.77
N ASN A 70 3.51 -9.81 13.78
CA ASN A 70 3.15 -11.20 13.56
C ASN A 70 1.72 -11.33 13.04
N SER A 71 1.51 -12.32 12.18
CA SER A 71 0.19 -12.71 11.70
C SER A 71 0.04 -14.23 11.65
N LEU A 72 -1.19 -14.72 11.52
CA LEU A 72 -1.43 -16.14 11.25
C LEU A 72 -0.92 -16.58 9.86
N GLU A 73 -0.63 -15.62 8.98
CA GLU A 73 -0.22 -15.82 7.58
C GLU A 73 1.24 -15.40 7.36
N SER A 74 2.07 -15.45 8.41
CA SER A 74 3.48 -15.03 8.38
C SER A 74 4.36 -15.83 7.41
N ASN A 75 3.85 -16.91 6.85
CA ASN A 75 4.48 -17.71 5.79
C ASN A 75 4.14 -17.23 4.37
N ARG A 76 3.22 -16.27 4.23
CA ARG A 76 2.72 -15.76 2.93
C ARG A 76 2.80 -14.25 2.83
N ALA A 77 2.66 -13.57 3.95
CA ALA A 77 2.64 -12.13 3.98
C ALA A 77 3.24 -11.54 5.25
N LEU A 78 3.68 -10.31 5.14
CA LEU A 78 4.23 -9.50 6.22
C LEU A 78 3.27 -8.33 6.52
N ILE A 79 3.22 -7.93 7.78
CA ILE A 79 2.51 -6.71 8.20
C ILE A 79 3.57 -5.72 8.67
N VAL A 80 3.59 -4.54 8.04
CA VAL A 80 4.44 -3.42 8.44
C VAL A 80 3.59 -2.44 9.24
N ASN A 81 4.02 -2.14 10.45
CA ASN A 81 3.38 -1.17 11.34
C ASN A 81 4.23 0.09 11.47
N PHE A 82 3.57 1.24 11.50
CA PHE A 82 4.17 2.55 11.72
C PHE A 82 3.62 3.13 13.01
N SER A 83 4.52 3.48 13.93
CA SER A 83 4.18 4.17 15.18
C SER A 83 4.41 5.67 15.06
N ARG A 84 3.87 6.49 15.97
CA ARG A 84 4.21 7.91 16.07
C ARG A 84 4.05 8.41 17.51
N GLY A 85 5.16 8.75 18.16
CA GLY A 85 5.16 9.12 19.57
C GLY A 85 4.50 8.03 20.43
N ASN A 86 3.36 8.34 21.06
CA ASN A 86 2.60 7.37 21.87
C ASN A 86 1.52 6.60 21.07
N ASP A 87 1.32 6.90 19.78
CA ASP A 87 0.39 6.18 18.93
C ASP A 87 1.09 5.00 18.24
N PHE A 88 0.99 3.82 18.83
CA PHE A 88 1.61 2.59 18.31
C PHE A 88 0.99 2.10 17.00
N LEU A 89 -0.16 2.64 16.56
CA LEU A 89 -0.86 2.24 15.35
C LEU A 89 -1.16 3.48 14.51
N PHE A 90 -0.11 4.27 14.22
CA PHE A 90 -0.21 5.51 13.46
C PHE A 90 -0.50 5.24 11.98
N GLY A 91 0.08 4.19 11.42
CA GLY A 91 -0.15 3.75 10.06
C GLY A 91 0.37 2.34 9.85
N GLY A 92 0.26 1.83 8.64
CA GLY A 92 0.83 0.55 8.31
C GLY A 92 0.35 0.02 6.97
N ILE A 93 0.97 -1.07 6.56
CA ILE A 93 0.65 -1.81 5.35
C ILE A 93 0.52 -3.27 5.77
N SER A 94 -0.69 -3.81 5.65
CA SER A 94 -1.00 -5.19 5.97
C SER A 94 -0.93 -6.05 4.72
N TRP A 95 -0.49 -7.29 4.91
CA TRP A 95 -0.48 -8.33 3.88
C TRP A 95 0.41 -8.01 2.68
N ILE A 96 1.63 -7.54 2.95
CA ILE A 96 2.67 -7.40 1.94
C ILE A 96 3.17 -8.79 1.53
N PRO A 97 3.23 -9.14 0.23
CA PRO A 97 3.80 -10.41 -0.22
C PRO A 97 5.25 -10.61 0.25
N LEU A 98 5.66 -11.85 0.50
CA LEU A 98 7.03 -12.18 0.96
C LEU A 98 8.06 -12.22 -0.17
N GLU A 99 8.02 -11.24 -1.06
CA GLU A 99 8.95 -11.06 -2.16
C GLU A 99 9.17 -9.58 -2.46
N ALA A 100 10.31 -9.27 -3.07
CA ALA A 100 10.55 -7.94 -3.63
C ALA A 100 9.72 -7.76 -4.90
N GLY A 101 9.14 -6.57 -5.09
CA GLY A 101 8.21 -6.32 -6.18
C GLY A 101 7.46 -5.00 -6.02
N ASN A 102 6.61 -4.70 -7.01
CA ASN A 102 5.67 -3.58 -6.97
C ASN A 102 4.27 -4.13 -6.75
N TYR A 103 3.55 -3.54 -5.81
CA TYR A 103 2.22 -3.96 -5.38
C TYR A 103 1.30 -2.75 -5.22
N GLU A 104 0.00 -2.99 -5.27
CA GLU A 104 -1.00 -2.00 -4.95
C GLU A 104 -1.99 -2.57 -3.93
N THR A 105 -2.49 -1.74 -3.02
CA THR A 105 -3.58 -2.15 -2.12
C THR A 105 -4.78 -2.62 -2.91
N GLY A 106 -5.37 -3.74 -2.50
CA GLY A 106 -6.32 -4.50 -3.29
C GLY A 106 -5.70 -5.70 -4.00
N HIS A 107 -4.37 -5.86 -3.95
CA HIS A 107 -3.72 -7.10 -4.37
C HIS A 107 -4.21 -8.29 -3.52
N ASN A 108 -4.75 -9.30 -4.19
CA ASN A 108 -5.31 -10.49 -3.54
C ASN A 108 -4.24 -11.57 -3.39
N LEU A 109 -3.89 -11.92 -2.16
CA LEU A 109 -2.99 -13.02 -1.83
C LEU A 109 -3.69 -14.38 -1.75
N GLY A 110 -5.00 -14.43 -2.03
CA GLY A 110 -5.88 -15.59 -1.93
C GLY A 110 -6.39 -15.82 -0.51
N GLN A 111 -6.97 -17.00 -0.28
CA GLN A 111 -7.62 -17.31 0.98
C GLN A 111 -6.65 -17.35 2.16
N GLY A 112 -6.98 -16.79 3.32
CA GLY A 112 -6.20 -16.83 4.56
C GLY A 112 -7.03 -16.55 5.81
N GLN A 113 -6.45 -16.83 6.96
CA GLN A 113 -7.03 -16.60 8.27
C GLN A 113 -6.85 -15.14 8.71
N GLY A 114 -7.79 -14.65 9.52
CA GLY A 114 -7.72 -13.30 10.08
C GLY A 114 -8.37 -12.20 9.24
N THR A 115 -9.10 -12.54 8.18
CA THR A 115 -9.89 -11.60 7.37
C THR A 115 -11.39 -11.87 7.46
N LEU A 116 -12.22 -10.84 7.28
CA LEU A 116 -13.68 -10.99 7.16
C LEU A 116 -14.04 -11.22 5.69
N GLY A 117 -14.13 -12.47 5.25
CA GLY A 117 -14.38 -12.81 3.83
C GLY A 117 -13.43 -13.88 3.29
N ASN A 118 -12.51 -14.36 4.13
CA ASN A 118 -11.50 -15.38 3.88
C ASN A 118 -10.38 -15.01 2.93
N ASP A 119 -10.41 -13.89 2.21
CA ASP A 119 -9.29 -13.51 1.32
C ASP A 119 -8.40 -12.42 1.94
N LEU A 120 -7.09 -12.55 1.69
CA LEU A 120 -6.04 -11.66 2.15
C LEU A 120 -5.76 -10.58 1.11
N PHE A 121 -6.46 -9.47 1.23
CA PHE A 121 -6.21 -8.31 0.38
C PHE A 121 -5.24 -7.35 1.04
N MET A 122 -4.20 -6.94 0.31
CA MET A 122 -3.27 -5.92 0.78
C MET A 122 -4.02 -4.61 1.07
N VAL A 123 -3.88 -4.10 2.29
CA VAL A 123 -4.52 -2.85 2.74
C VAL A 123 -3.49 -1.97 3.43
N ALA A 124 -3.73 -0.67 3.41
CA ALA A 124 -2.89 0.27 4.14
C ALA A 124 -3.75 1.34 4.80
N PHE A 125 -3.24 1.93 5.87
CA PHE A 125 -3.86 3.11 6.47
C PHE A 125 -2.79 4.05 7.02
N VAL A 126 -3.18 5.31 7.19
CA VAL A 126 -2.43 6.33 7.91
C VAL A 126 -3.38 7.12 8.79
N LYS A 127 -2.89 7.66 9.90
CA LYS A 127 -3.64 8.59 10.73
C LYS A 127 -3.21 10.02 10.45
N LYS A 128 -4.19 10.92 10.43
CA LYS A 128 -3.97 12.36 10.42
C LYS A 128 -4.99 12.99 11.36
N ASP A 129 -4.52 13.86 12.24
CA ASP A 129 -5.38 14.57 13.21
C ASP A 129 -6.29 13.65 14.04
N GLY A 130 -5.80 12.44 14.37
CA GLY A 130 -6.51 11.42 15.15
C GLY A 130 -7.51 10.57 14.37
N GLU A 131 -7.70 10.83 13.07
CA GLU A 131 -8.61 10.11 12.17
C GLU A 131 -7.83 9.16 11.26
N LYS A 132 -8.36 7.96 10.98
CA LYS A 132 -7.75 6.96 10.09
C LYS A 132 -8.23 7.17 8.66
N TYR A 133 -7.28 7.20 7.73
CA TYR A 133 -7.49 7.24 6.29
C TYR A 133 -6.93 5.94 5.71
N TYR A 134 -7.72 5.28 4.88
CA TYR A 134 -7.43 3.95 4.39
C TYR A 134 -7.19 3.96 2.88
N ALA A 135 -6.39 3.01 2.41
CA ALA A 135 -6.27 2.64 1.02
C ALA A 135 -6.95 1.28 0.82
N TYR A 136 -7.79 1.19 -0.21
CA TYR A 136 -8.62 0.05 -0.60
C TYR A 136 -9.84 -0.25 0.30
N SER A 137 -9.66 -0.48 1.59
CA SER A 137 -10.73 -0.94 2.49
C SER A 137 -10.57 -0.37 3.91
N SER A 138 -11.69 -0.04 4.57
CA SER A 138 -11.70 0.38 5.98
C SER A 138 -11.53 -0.79 6.96
N HIS A 139 -11.25 -1.98 6.46
CA HIS A 139 -10.96 -3.18 7.23
C HIS A 139 -9.45 -3.44 7.22
N GLU A 140 -8.78 -3.19 8.35
CA GLU A 140 -7.30 -3.18 8.47
C GLU A 140 -6.63 -4.54 8.25
N TYR A 141 -7.42 -5.61 8.26
CA TYR A 141 -6.98 -6.99 8.10
C TYR A 141 -7.70 -7.64 6.92
N GLY A 142 -7.74 -6.98 5.76
CA GLY A 142 -8.24 -7.55 4.50
C GLY A 142 -9.48 -6.86 3.94
N PHE A 143 -10.25 -7.58 3.13
CA PHE A 143 -11.36 -6.99 2.38
C PHE A 143 -12.72 -7.36 2.95
N ASN A 144 -13.62 -6.40 2.99
CA ASN A 144 -15.05 -6.62 3.08
C ASN A 144 -15.68 -5.65 2.06
N GLU A 145 -16.47 -6.17 1.12
CA GLU A 145 -17.06 -5.38 0.03
C GLU A 145 -17.81 -4.14 0.54
N ASP A 146 -18.58 -4.29 1.62
CA ASP A 146 -19.33 -3.19 2.26
C ASP A 146 -18.43 -2.10 2.87
N ARG A 147 -17.12 -2.36 2.96
CA ARG A 147 -16.09 -1.48 3.52
C ARG A 147 -15.06 -1.01 2.50
N LYS A 148 -15.24 -1.33 1.22
CA LYS A 148 -14.42 -0.79 0.14
C LYS A 148 -14.49 0.74 0.14
N ILE A 149 -13.36 1.41 -0.08
CA ILE A 149 -13.31 2.87 -0.14
C ILE A 149 -12.94 3.32 -1.57
N PRO A 150 -13.92 3.76 -2.38
CA PRO A 150 -13.71 4.10 -3.78
C PRO A 150 -12.66 5.20 -4.01
N GLY A 151 -11.79 4.97 -4.99
CA GLY A 151 -10.73 5.89 -5.38
C GLY A 151 -9.67 6.12 -4.29
N SER A 152 -9.54 5.21 -3.32
CA SER A 152 -8.39 5.12 -2.44
C SER A 152 -7.46 4.00 -2.92
N PHE A 153 -6.15 4.23 -2.84
CA PHE A 153 -5.13 3.27 -3.25
C PHE A 153 -3.79 3.62 -2.61
N CYS A 154 -2.91 2.63 -2.46
CA CYS A 154 -1.52 2.82 -2.07
C CYS A 154 -0.66 1.87 -2.90
N LYS A 155 0.31 2.44 -3.60
CA LYS A 155 1.35 1.72 -4.32
C LYS A 155 2.51 1.48 -3.37
N VAL A 156 3.05 0.28 -3.40
CA VAL A 156 4.16 -0.15 -2.54
C VAL A 156 5.19 -0.86 -3.39
N LYS A 157 6.45 -0.42 -3.29
CA LYS A 157 7.60 -1.07 -3.91
C LYS A 157 8.46 -1.67 -2.81
N ILE A 158 8.51 -2.98 -2.71
CA ILE A 158 9.43 -3.71 -1.84
C ILE A 158 10.75 -3.85 -2.59
N ARG A 159 11.78 -3.18 -2.07
CA ARG A 159 13.12 -3.16 -2.68
C ARG A 159 13.94 -4.37 -2.23
N THR A 160 13.89 -4.61 -0.93
CA THR A 160 14.65 -5.67 -0.26
C THR A 160 13.68 -6.41 0.64
N LEU A 161 13.65 -7.74 0.54
CA LEU A 161 12.99 -8.62 1.48
C LEU A 161 13.85 -9.87 1.64
N GLU A 162 14.71 -9.84 2.65
CA GLU A 162 15.68 -10.89 2.93
C GLU A 162 15.48 -11.37 4.36
N GLY A 163 14.98 -12.58 4.55
CA GLY A 163 14.71 -13.09 5.88
C GLY A 163 13.61 -14.14 5.88
N LYS A 164 13.16 -14.49 7.08
CA LYS A 164 12.05 -15.41 7.27
C LYS A 164 11.46 -15.27 8.67
N GLN A 165 10.24 -15.76 8.82
CA GLN A 165 9.69 -16.03 10.15
C GLN A 165 10.61 -17.03 10.87
N THR A 166 11.09 -16.63 12.04
CA THR A 166 12.00 -17.42 12.86
C THR A 166 11.46 -17.50 14.27
N SER A 167 11.35 -18.72 14.78
CA SER A 167 11.02 -18.97 16.19
C SER A 167 12.31 -19.10 16.99
N TYR A 168 12.40 -18.43 18.13
CA TYR A 168 13.55 -18.52 19.03
C TYR A 168 13.10 -18.46 20.49
N ARG A 169 13.93 -18.95 21.40
CA ARG A 169 13.73 -18.89 22.84
C ARG A 169 14.65 -17.84 23.45
N LEU A 170 14.09 -16.90 24.19
CA LEU A 170 14.83 -15.87 24.94
C LEU A 170 14.23 -15.74 26.34
N PHE A 171 15.06 -15.78 27.38
CA PHE A 171 14.63 -15.73 28.78
C PHE A 171 13.50 -16.73 29.14
N GLY A 172 13.54 -17.92 28.55
CA GLY A 172 12.53 -18.97 28.75
C GLY A 172 11.20 -18.76 28.02
N GLN A 173 11.05 -17.67 27.26
CA GLN A 173 9.89 -17.41 26.41
C GLN A 173 10.18 -17.77 24.96
N THR A 174 9.22 -18.41 24.29
CA THR A 174 9.28 -18.62 22.83
C THR A 174 8.67 -17.42 22.13
N VAL A 175 9.45 -16.81 21.25
CA VAL A 175 9.03 -15.72 20.37
C VAL A 175 9.10 -16.23 18.93
N SER A 176 8.11 -15.86 18.12
CA SER A 176 8.16 -16.03 16.66
C SER A 176 8.09 -14.64 16.06
N GLN A 177 9.05 -14.28 15.20
CA GLN A 177 9.03 -13.00 14.50
C GLN A 177 9.78 -13.09 13.16
N PHE A 178 9.54 -12.14 12.27
CA PHE A 178 10.37 -11.99 11.08
C PHE A 178 11.78 -11.56 11.48
N ILE A 179 12.78 -12.35 11.10
CA ILE A 179 14.21 -12.04 11.25
C ILE A 179 14.76 -11.80 9.85
N GLY A 180 15.36 -10.64 9.64
CA GLY A 180 15.82 -10.21 8.33
C GLY A 180 15.72 -8.71 8.11
N VAL A 181 15.83 -8.30 6.85
CA VAL A 181 15.73 -6.92 6.36
C VAL A 181 14.53 -6.82 5.42
N VAL A 182 13.69 -5.81 5.65
CA VAL A 182 12.68 -5.39 4.69
C VAL A 182 12.78 -3.88 4.45
N GLU A 183 12.82 -3.50 3.17
CA GLU A 183 12.91 -2.13 2.72
C GLU A 183 11.83 -1.87 1.68
N GLY A 184 11.13 -0.75 1.81
CA GLY A 184 10.11 -0.41 0.86
C GLY A 184 9.87 1.08 0.69
N GLN A 185 9.20 1.39 -0.41
CA GLN A 185 8.71 2.71 -0.76
C GLN A 185 7.20 2.63 -0.92
N PHE A 186 6.48 3.70 -0.61
CA PHE A 186 5.03 3.75 -0.80
C PHE A 186 4.52 5.17 -1.05
N ALA A 187 3.42 5.26 -1.80
CA ALA A 187 2.68 6.51 -2.02
C ALA A 187 1.24 6.19 -2.45
N GLY A 188 0.32 7.12 -2.22
CA GLY A 188 -1.05 6.91 -2.63
C GLY A 188 -2.04 7.94 -2.11
N THR A 189 -3.31 7.66 -2.39
CA THR A 189 -4.47 8.43 -1.96
C THR A 189 -5.22 7.62 -0.91
N PHE A 190 -5.30 8.15 0.30
CA PHE A 190 -5.98 7.50 1.42
C PHE A 190 -7.25 8.27 1.76
N LYS A 191 -8.32 7.54 2.09
CA LYS A 191 -9.62 8.14 2.35
C LYS A 191 -10.32 7.59 3.58
N THR A 192 -11.14 8.40 4.22
CA THR A 192 -12.11 7.91 5.23
C THR A 192 -13.32 7.30 4.52
N PRO A 193 -14.15 6.48 5.20
CA PRO A 193 -15.41 5.99 4.64
C PRO A 193 -16.36 7.10 4.18
N GLU A 194 -16.27 8.30 4.78
CA GLU A 194 -17.04 9.49 4.44
C GLU A 194 -16.45 10.28 3.26
N GLY A 195 -15.31 9.84 2.72
CA GLY A 195 -14.71 10.41 1.50
C GLY A 195 -13.74 11.57 1.74
N LYS A 196 -13.34 11.87 2.99
CA LYS A 196 -12.22 12.79 3.22
C LYS A 196 -10.94 12.17 2.70
N GLU A 197 -10.05 12.97 2.13
CA GLU A 197 -8.85 12.50 1.45
C GLU A 197 -7.58 13.08 2.11
N VAL A 198 -6.54 12.25 2.17
CA VAL A 198 -5.15 12.67 2.39
C VAL A 198 -4.27 12.04 1.34
N LYS A 199 -3.22 12.75 0.94
CA LYS A 199 -2.21 12.24 0.03
C LYS A 199 -0.94 11.90 0.78
N VAL A 200 -0.46 10.69 0.56
CA VAL A 200 0.83 10.22 1.07
C VAL A 200 1.82 10.19 -0.08
N THR A 201 2.93 10.91 0.06
CA THR A 201 4.03 10.93 -0.91
C THR A 201 5.35 10.63 -0.22
N ASN A 202 6.37 10.22 -0.99
CA ASN A 202 7.72 9.97 -0.50
C ASN A 202 7.79 9.00 0.71
N GLY A 203 6.84 8.05 0.80
CA GLY A 203 6.83 7.06 1.86
C GLY A 203 7.99 6.10 1.69
N GLN A 204 8.78 5.89 2.75
CA GLN A 204 9.89 4.95 2.79
C GLN A 204 9.92 4.27 4.15
N PHE A 205 10.30 3.00 4.19
CA PHE A 205 10.57 2.29 5.43
C PHE A 205 11.77 1.37 5.30
N ARG A 206 12.42 1.11 6.44
CA ARG A 206 13.42 0.08 6.64
C ARG A 206 13.18 -0.59 7.97
N ILE A 207 13.19 -1.92 7.99
CA ILE A 207 13.11 -2.71 9.20
C ILE A 207 14.17 -3.81 9.11
N GLU A 208 15.09 -3.81 10.05
CA GLU A 208 16.13 -4.81 10.25
C GLU A 208 15.94 -5.44 11.63
N ASN A 209 15.57 -6.72 11.61
CA ASN A 209 15.39 -7.54 12.81
C ASN A 209 16.49 -8.60 12.84
N THR A 210 17.30 -8.58 13.88
CA THR A 210 18.30 -9.62 14.15
C THR A 210 17.84 -10.53 15.28
N ILE A 211 18.36 -11.76 15.32
CA ILE A 211 18.16 -12.63 16.48
C ILE A 211 18.79 -11.93 17.70
N PRO A 212 18.07 -11.80 18.83
CA PRO A 212 18.62 -11.20 20.04
C PRO A 212 19.81 -12.02 20.59
N ASP A 213 20.79 -11.33 21.17
CA ASP A 213 21.93 -12.00 21.81
C ASP A 213 21.45 -12.95 22.92
N GLY A 214 21.97 -14.18 22.91
CA GLY A 214 21.61 -15.22 23.86
C GLY A 214 20.28 -15.95 23.57
N ALA A 215 19.62 -15.64 22.45
CA ALA A 215 18.47 -16.41 21.99
C ALA A 215 18.89 -17.76 21.38
N GLU A 216 18.09 -18.80 21.62
CA GLU A 216 18.22 -20.12 21.01
C GLU A 216 17.21 -20.24 19.86
N VAL A 217 17.69 -20.35 18.61
CA VAL A 217 16.81 -20.57 17.46
C VAL A 217 16.14 -21.94 17.57
N LEU A 218 14.82 -21.95 17.45
CA LEU A 218 14.00 -23.15 17.44
C LEU A 218 13.77 -23.57 15.98
N ASN A 219 14.15 -24.80 15.65
CA ASN A 219 13.93 -25.39 14.32
C ASN A 219 12.50 -25.92 14.17
#